data_AF-A0A965VH30-F1
#
_entry.id   AF-A0A965VH30-F1
#
_cell.length_a   1.000
_cell.length_b   1.000
_cell.length_c   1.000
_cell.angle_alpha   90.00
_cell.angle_beta   90.00
_cell.angle_gamma   90.00
#
_symmetry.space_group_name_H-M   'P 1'
#
loop_
_entity.id
_entity.type
_entity.pdbx_description
1 polymer ?
#
loop_
_entity_poly.entity_id
_entity_poly.type
_entity_poly.pdbx_seq_one_letter_code
_entity_poly.pdbx_strand_id
1 'polypeptide(L)'
;LTIGRQGIETDAIAKLTGVVQELGMGLKVQQVQLKDVHPPTPVQRSFDEVNRAQQEREQMINQANGEYNKVVPRASGEAERKLRDAEGYALKRVNEAEGDAARFRALFEEYEKAPDVTRRRLYLEAMAEVIPRLGGKIILDEDARQFLPLMNLRQPAAAPAGGSP
;
A
#
# COMPACT_ATOMS: atom_id res chain seq x y z
N LEU A 1 -3.78 41.99 -6.58
CA LEU A 1 -3.15 43.33 -6.50
C LEU A 1 -2.57 43.85 -7.83
N THR A 2 -2.64 43.10 -8.94
CA THR A 2 -1.91 43.42 -10.19
C THR A 2 -2.74 44.12 -11.27
N ILE A 3 -4.07 44.16 -11.15
CA ILE A 3 -4.94 44.64 -12.24
C ILE A 3 -4.98 46.19 -12.31
N GLY A 4 -4.73 46.90 -11.20
CA GLY A 4 -4.80 48.36 -11.14
C GLY A 4 -3.48 49.12 -11.34
N ARG A 5 -2.33 48.43 -11.29
CA ARG A 5 -1.01 49.10 -11.30
C ARG A 5 -0.70 49.73 -12.67
N GLN A 6 -0.93 49.00 -13.76
CA GLN A 6 -0.70 49.50 -15.13
C GLN A 6 -1.60 50.69 -15.50
N GLY A 7 -2.85 50.69 -15.03
CA GLY A 7 -3.78 51.79 -15.29
C GLY A 7 -3.32 53.10 -14.64
N ILE A 8 -2.90 53.03 -13.37
CA ILE A 8 -2.43 54.19 -12.62
C ILE A 8 -1.08 54.70 -13.15
N GLU A 9 -0.19 53.80 -13.59
CA GLU A 9 1.07 54.16 -14.23
C GLU A 9 0.85 54.97 -15.52
N THR A 10 -0.10 54.54 -16.35
CA THR A 10 -0.42 55.21 -17.63
C THR A 10 -1.00 56.61 -17.39
N ASP A 11 -1.93 56.74 -16.44
CA ASP A 11 -2.52 58.04 -16.08
C ASP A 11 -1.51 59.01 -15.47
N ALA A 12 -0.57 58.50 -14.67
CA ALA A 12 0.48 59.30 -14.08
C ALA A 12 1.46 59.85 -15.14
N ILE A 13 1.82 59.02 -16.13
CA ILE A 13 2.68 59.43 -17.26
C ILE A 13 2.00 60.54 -18.08
N ALA A 14 0.72 60.40 -18.38
CA ALA A 14 -0.03 61.39 -19.15
C ALA A 14 -0.08 62.76 -18.45
N LYS A 15 -0.39 62.78 -17.15
CA LYS A 15 -0.44 64.02 -16.36
C LYS A 15 0.92 64.70 -16.23
N LEU A 16 1.98 63.92 -15.95
CA LEU A 16 3.35 64.44 -15.85
C LEU A 16 3.83 65.01 -17.19
N THR A 17 3.54 64.33 -18.30
CA THR A 17 3.92 64.80 -19.63
C THR A 17 3.21 66.12 -19.97
N GLY A 18 1.93 66.26 -19.63
CA GLY A 18 1.18 67.50 -19.81
C GLY A 18 1.78 68.68 -19.05
N VAL A 19 2.11 68.50 -17.76
CA VAL A 19 2.72 69.54 -16.93
C VAL A 19 4.12 69.93 -17.42
N VAL A 20 4.91 68.96 -17.88
CA VAL A 20 6.27 69.21 -18.40
C VAL A 20 6.24 69.98 -19.73
N GLN A 21 5.24 69.71 -20.59
CA GLN A 21 5.01 70.45 -21.83
C GLN A 21 4.50 71.86 -21.57
N GLU A 22 3.56 72.04 -20.63
CA GLU A 22 3.02 73.33 -20.24
C GLU A 22 4.09 74.26 -19.65
N LEU A 23 4.99 73.71 -18.84
CA LEU A 23 6.13 74.43 -18.26
C LEU A 23 7.31 74.61 -19.23
N GLY A 24 7.22 74.09 -20.46
CA GLY A 24 8.25 74.30 -21.50
C GLY A 24 9.64 73.78 -21.17
N MET A 25 9.77 72.79 -20.28
CA MET A 25 11.06 72.40 -19.69
C MET A 25 11.97 71.58 -20.64
N GLY A 26 11.50 71.20 -21.84
CA GLY A 26 12.28 70.43 -22.82
C GLY A 26 12.62 68.99 -22.40
N LEU A 27 12.02 68.49 -21.32
CA LEU A 27 12.27 67.16 -20.76
C LEU A 27 11.24 66.14 -21.29
N LYS A 28 11.68 64.89 -21.53
CA LYS A 28 10.81 63.77 -21.94
C LYS A 28 10.75 62.72 -20.83
N VAL A 29 9.55 62.44 -20.34
CA VAL A 29 9.30 61.40 -19.33
C VAL A 29 9.27 60.03 -20.01
N GLN A 30 10.18 59.12 -19.66
CA GLN A 30 10.27 57.78 -20.26
C GLN A 30 9.56 56.69 -19.43
N GLN A 31 9.60 56.78 -18.10
CA GLN A 31 9.00 55.77 -17.22
C GLN A 31 8.65 56.38 -15.86
N VAL A 32 7.46 56.09 -15.36
CA VAL A 32 7.02 56.42 -13.99
C VAL A 32 6.86 55.10 -13.24
N GLN A 33 7.60 54.94 -12.14
CA GLN A 33 7.43 53.81 -11.23
C GLN A 33 6.66 54.29 -10.00
N LEU A 34 5.48 53.72 -9.75
CA LEU A 34 4.80 53.97 -8.48
C LEU A 34 5.56 53.28 -7.35
N LYS A 35 6.01 54.06 -6.36
CA LYS A 35 6.50 53.50 -5.09
C LYS A 35 5.36 52.77 -4.38
N ASP A 36 5.62 51.57 -3.89
CA ASP A 36 4.64 50.69 -3.28
C ASP A 36 3.74 51.38 -2.25
N VAL A 37 2.43 51.30 -2.50
CA VAL A 37 1.38 51.85 -1.65
C VAL A 37 1.15 50.86 -0.51
N HIS A 38 1.87 51.04 0.60
CA HIS A 38 1.56 50.30 1.82
C HIS A 38 0.27 50.87 2.44
N PRO A 39 -0.67 50.02 2.92
CA PRO A 39 -1.84 50.50 3.61
C PRO A 39 -1.43 51.30 4.85
N PRO A 40 -2.14 52.38 5.23
CA PRO A 40 -1.81 53.14 6.43
C PRO A 40 -1.93 52.25 7.68
N THR A 41 -1.07 52.49 8.67
CA THR A 41 -0.93 51.69 9.91
C THR A 41 -2.25 51.35 10.66
N PRO A 42 -3.33 52.16 10.62
CA PRO A 42 -4.55 51.83 11.36
C PRO A 42 -5.35 50.64 10.82
N VAL A 43 -5.23 50.30 9.52
CA VAL A 43 -6.11 49.31 8.83
C VAL A 43 -5.40 48.05 8.37
N GLN A 44 -4.07 48.00 8.45
CA GLN A 44 -3.28 46.81 8.05
C GLN A 44 -3.72 45.56 8.80
N ARG A 45 -3.87 45.65 10.13
CA ARG A 45 -4.22 44.49 10.97
C ARG A 45 -5.55 43.84 10.55
N SER A 46 -6.59 44.63 10.30
CA SER A 46 -7.89 44.08 9.87
C SER A 46 -7.82 43.46 8.47
N PHE A 47 -7.03 44.03 7.56
CA PHE A 47 -6.81 43.45 6.23
C PHE A 47 -6.02 42.13 6.29
N ASP A 48 -4.98 42.08 7.12
CA ASP A 48 -4.18 40.88 7.33
C ASP A 48 -5.01 39.76 7.98
N GLU A 49 -5.88 40.10 8.93
CA GLU A 49 -6.83 39.15 9.55
C GLU A 49 -7.81 38.57 8.53
N VAL A 50 -8.38 39.39 7.64
CA VAL A 50 -9.30 38.89 6.57
C VAL A 50 -8.56 37.98 5.59
N ASN A 51 -7.34 38.36 5.17
CA ASN A 51 -6.54 37.53 4.28
C ASN A 51 -6.15 36.20 4.92
N ARG A 52 -5.74 36.22 6.19
CA ARG A 52 -5.43 35.00 6.94
C ARG A 52 -6.66 34.10 7.07
N ALA A 53 -7.83 34.65 7.40
CA ALA A 53 -9.07 33.88 7.50
C ALA A 53 -9.48 33.25 6.15
N GLN A 54 -9.28 33.96 5.03
CA GLN A 54 -9.51 33.39 3.69
C GLN A 54 -8.54 32.25 3.37
N GLN A 55 -7.25 32.40 3.69
CA GLN A 55 -6.25 31.35 3.50
C GLN A 55 -6.52 30.13 4.37
N GLU A 56 -6.87 30.33 5.64
CA GLU A 56 -7.24 29.24 6.56
C GLU A 56 -8.48 28.49 6.06
N ARG A 57 -9.49 29.21 5.57
CA ARG A 57 -10.68 28.61 4.95
C ARG A 57 -10.31 27.75 3.75
N GLU A 58 -9.50 28.27 2.82
CA GLU A 58 -9.06 27.52 1.64
C GLU A 58 -8.22 26.30 2.02
N GLN A 59 -7.33 26.43 3.01
CA GLN A 59 -6.56 25.31 3.55
C GLN A 59 -7.47 24.23 4.12
N MET A 60 -8.42 24.60 4.98
CA MET A 60 -9.38 23.65 5.56
C MET A 60 -10.19 22.93 4.49
N ILE A 61 -10.68 23.65 3.47
CA ILE A 61 -11.43 23.04 2.35
C ILE A 61 -10.53 22.06 1.58
N ASN A 62 -9.30 22.44 1.25
CA ASN A 62 -8.36 21.57 0.54
C ASN A 62 -8.00 20.33 1.36
N GLN A 63 -7.85 20.48 2.67
CA GLN A 63 -7.52 19.39 3.58
C GLN A 63 -8.69 18.41 3.69
N ALA A 64 -9.92 18.92 3.86
CA ALA A 64 -11.14 18.11 3.87
C ALA A 64 -11.36 17.36 2.55
N ASN A 65 -11.18 18.04 1.42
CA ASN A 65 -11.24 17.40 0.10
C ASN A 65 -10.15 16.32 -0.06
N GLY A 66 -8.94 16.60 0.43
CA GLY A 66 -7.83 15.66 0.43
C GLY A 66 -8.11 14.41 1.30
N GLU A 67 -8.73 14.58 2.45
CA GLU A 67 -9.15 13.47 3.32
C GLU A 67 -10.28 12.65 2.69
N TYR A 68 -11.31 13.32 2.17
CA TYR A 68 -12.41 12.66 1.46
C TYR A 68 -11.89 11.80 0.28
N ASN A 69 -11.02 12.39 -0.54
CA ASN A 69 -10.40 11.72 -1.69
C ASN A 69 -9.44 10.59 -1.30
N LYS A 70 -9.04 10.47 -0.02
CA LYS A 70 -8.24 9.35 0.49
C LYS A 70 -9.12 8.27 1.11
N VAL A 71 -10.04 8.66 1.98
CA VAL A 71 -10.83 7.74 2.81
C VAL A 71 -11.88 7.03 1.97
N VAL A 72 -12.63 7.74 1.14
CA VAL A 72 -13.74 7.14 0.37
C VAL A 72 -13.22 6.10 -0.64
N PRO A 73 -12.22 6.41 -1.50
CA PRO A 73 -11.70 5.41 -2.43
C PRO A 73 -11.03 4.23 -1.75
N ARG A 74 -10.34 4.46 -0.62
CA ARG A 74 -9.73 3.39 0.16
C ARG A 74 -10.79 2.44 0.73
N ALA A 75 -11.82 2.98 1.38
CA ALA A 75 -12.90 2.17 1.95
C ALA A 75 -13.64 1.37 0.88
N SER A 76 -13.96 1.99 -0.27
CA SER A 76 -14.57 1.29 -1.40
C SER A 76 -13.67 0.18 -1.95
N GLY A 77 -12.36 0.44 -2.09
CA GLY A 77 -11.40 -0.56 -2.56
C GLY A 77 -11.22 -1.73 -1.59
N GLU A 78 -11.24 -1.48 -0.28
CA GLU A 78 -11.21 -2.52 0.76
C GLU A 78 -12.48 -3.37 0.73
N ALA A 79 -13.65 -2.75 0.57
CA ALA A 79 -14.92 -3.47 0.44
C ALA A 79 -14.94 -4.37 -0.81
N GLU A 80 -14.52 -3.84 -1.96
CA GLU A 80 -14.46 -4.60 -3.21
C GLU A 80 -13.43 -5.74 -3.13
N ARG A 81 -12.27 -5.51 -2.50
CA ARG A 81 -11.29 -6.56 -2.24
C ARG A 81 -11.90 -7.69 -1.42
N LYS A 82 -12.56 -7.35 -0.31
CA LYS A 82 -13.19 -8.35 0.58
C LYS A 82 -14.26 -9.17 -0.15
N LEU A 83 -15.03 -8.52 -1.03
CA LEU A 83 -16.03 -9.21 -1.85
C LEU A 83 -15.36 -10.18 -2.82
N ARG A 84 -14.35 -9.72 -3.58
CA ARG A 84 -13.61 -10.57 -4.52
C ARG A 84 -12.90 -11.73 -3.84
N ASP A 85 -12.33 -11.51 -2.65
CA ASP A 85 -11.69 -12.57 -1.87
C ASP A 85 -12.72 -13.63 -1.44
N ALA A 86 -13.92 -13.19 -1.02
CA ALA A 86 -15.00 -14.11 -0.65
C ALA A 86 -15.54 -14.90 -1.85
N GLU A 87 -15.74 -14.26 -2.99
CA GLU A 87 -16.13 -14.90 -4.24
C GLU A 87 -15.07 -15.90 -4.71
N GLY A 88 -13.79 -15.52 -4.66
CA GLY A 88 -12.67 -16.38 -4.99
C GLY A 88 -12.58 -17.59 -4.06
N TYR A 89 -12.81 -17.40 -2.75
CA TYR A 89 -12.85 -18.50 -1.78
C TYR A 89 -14.02 -19.44 -2.05
N ALA A 90 -15.21 -18.91 -2.33
CA ALA A 90 -16.38 -19.72 -2.65
C ALA A 90 -16.14 -20.55 -3.93
N LEU A 91 -15.64 -19.93 -4.99
CA LEU A 91 -15.30 -20.60 -6.24
C LEU A 91 -14.24 -21.67 -6.04
N LYS A 92 -13.18 -21.37 -5.27
CA LYS A 92 -12.14 -22.33 -4.92
C LYS A 92 -12.73 -23.54 -4.18
N ARG A 93 -13.61 -23.32 -3.20
CA ARG A 93 -14.24 -24.41 -2.42
C ARG A 93 -15.13 -25.29 -3.28
N VAL A 94 -15.87 -24.71 -4.22
CA VAL A 94 -16.69 -25.47 -5.18
C VAL A 94 -15.80 -26.30 -6.09
N ASN A 95 -14.79 -25.69 -6.71
CA ASN A 95 -13.87 -26.39 -7.62
C ASN A 95 -13.08 -27.51 -6.91
N GLU A 96 -12.65 -27.28 -5.67
CA GLU A 96 -12.02 -28.32 -4.84
C GLU A 96 -13.00 -29.48 -4.60
N ALA A 97 -14.23 -29.19 -4.18
CA ALA A 97 -15.24 -30.22 -3.94
C ALA A 97 -15.60 -31.01 -5.21
N GLU A 98 -15.75 -30.33 -6.35
CA GLU A 98 -16.00 -30.98 -7.64
C GLU A 98 -14.81 -31.82 -8.10
N GLY A 99 -13.59 -31.31 -7.94
CA GLY A 99 -12.37 -32.06 -8.23
C GLY A 99 -12.21 -33.30 -7.36
N ASP A 100 -12.49 -33.18 -6.06
CA ASP A 100 -12.47 -34.29 -5.11
C ASP A 100 -13.52 -35.34 -5.46
N ALA A 101 -14.75 -34.92 -5.78
CA ALA A 101 -15.82 -35.82 -6.20
C ALA A 101 -15.50 -36.53 -7.53
N ALA A 102 -14.91 -35.82 -8.49
CA ALA A 102 -14.48 -36.40 -9.76
C ALA A 102 -13.36 -37.43 -9.55
N ARG A 103 -12.34 -37.11 -8.73
CA ARG A 103 -11.27 -38.06 -8.36
C ARG A 103 -11.83 -39.29 -7.65
N PHE A 104 -12.78 -39.10 -6.73
CA PHE A 104 -13.43 -40.20 -6.02
C PHE A 104 -14.21 -41.11 -6.97
N ARG A 105 -15.01 -40.56 -7.89
CA ARG A 105 -15.72 -41.36 -8.90
C ARG A 105 -14.77 -42.18 -9.76
N ALA A 106 -13.71 -41.55 -10.29
CA ALA A 106 -12.73 -42.24 -11.12
C ALA A 106 -12.07 -43.41 -10.37
N LEU A 107 -11.75 -43.21 -9.08
CA LEU A 107 -11.21 -44.27 -8.24
C LEU A 107 -12.25 -45.37 -7.95
N PHE A 108 -13.50 -44.99 -7.71
CA PHE A 108 -14.59 -45.93 -7.45
C PHE A 108 -14.88 -46.83 -8.64
N GLU A 109 -14.88 -46.28 -9.86
CA GLU A 109 -15.06 -47.05 -11.10
C GLU A 109 -13.95 -48.11 -11.29
N GLU A 110 -12.69 -47.77 -10.98
CA GLU A 110 -11.58 -48.74 -11.02
C GLU A 110 -11.64 -49.76 -9.86
N TYR A 111 -12.11 -49.31 -8.70
CA TYR A 111 -12.32 -50.18 -7.55
C TYR A 111 -13.39 -51.25 -7.82
N GLU A 112 -14.50 -50.89 -8.49
CA GLU A 112 -15.54 -51.84 -8.90
C GLU A 112 -15.00 -52.90 -9.87
N LYS A 113 -14.09 -52.53 -10.78
CA LYS A 113 -13.47 -53.47 -11.72
C LYS A 113 -12.52 -54.45 -11.02
N ALA A 114 -11.71 -53.96 -10.08
CA ALA A 114 -10.69 -54.76 -9.42
C ALA A 114 -10.45 -54.31 -7.96
N PRO A 115 -11.21 -54.84 -6.98
CA PRO A 115 -11.21 -54.31 -5.62
C PRO A 115 -9.92 -54.62 -4.83
N ASP A 116 -9.35 -55.81 -5.00
CA ASP A 116 -8.19 -56.25 -4.19
C ASP A 116 -6.89 -55.54 -4.58
N VAL A 117 -6.65 -55.35 -5.87
CA VAL A 117 -5.46 -54.63 -6.37
C VAL A 117 -5.52 -53.13 -6.03
N THR A 118 -6.71 -52.53 -6.13
CA THR A 118 -6.92 -51.10 -5.86
C THR A 118 -6.73 -50.77 -4.38
N ARG A 119 -7.28 -51.59 -3.47
CA ARG A 119 -7.04 -51.45 -2.01
C ARG A 119 -5.57 -51.57 -1.66
N ARG A 120 -4.89 -52.57 -2.21
CA ARG A 120 -3.48 -52.82 -1.92
C ARG A 120 -2.60 -51.67 -2.43
N ARG A 121 -2.90 -51.13 -3.62
CA ARG A 121 -2.24 -49.94 -4.16
C ARG A 121 -2.42 -48.72 -3.27
N LEU A 122 -3.66 -48.37 -2.90
CA LEU A 122 -3.99 -47.25 -2.02
C LEU A 122 -3.25 -47.33 -0.69
N TYR A 123 -3.20 -48.52 -0.09
CA TYR A 123 -2.47 -48.76 1.15
C TYR A 123 -0.97 -48.51 1.02
N LEU A 124 -0.35 -49.03 -0.06
CA LEU A 124 1.08 -48.85 -0.30
C LEU A 124 1.41 -47.38 -0.62
N GLU A 125 0.59 -46.68 -1.40
CA GLU A 125 0.75 -45.24 -1.68
C GLU A 125 0.63 -44.41 -0.39
N ALA A 126 -0.39 -44.66 0.43
CA ALA A 126 -0.57 -43.97 1.71
C ALA A 126 0.60 -44.23 2.67
N MET A 127 1.07 -45.47 2.77
CA MET A 127 2.24 -45.81 3.58
C MET A 127 3.51 -45.15 3.04
N ALA A 128 3.72 -45.09 1.73
CA ALA A 128 4.86 -44.41 1.14
C ALA A 128 4.89 -42.90 1.45
N GLU A 129 3.73 -42.24 1.56
CA GLU A 129 3.64 -40.83 1.94
C GLU A 129 3.84 -40.61 3.45
N VAL A 130 3.28 -41.49 4.28
CA VAL A 130 3.27 -41.33 5.74
C VAL A 130 4.59 -41.78 6.39
N ILE A 131 5.24 -42.83 5.88
CA ILE A 131 6.48 -43.38 6.45
C ILE A 131 7.61 -42.35 6.56
N PRO A 132 7.90 -41.50 5.55
CA PRO A 132 8.93 -40.47 5.65
C PRO A 132 8.63 -39.39 6.70
N ARG A 133 7.34 -39.10 6.94
CA ARG A 133 6.89 -38.10 7.93
C ARG A 133 7.00 -38.60 9.37
N LEU A 134 7.03 -39.91 9.58
CA LEU A 134 7.04 -40.53 10.90
C LEU A 134 8.42 -40.49 11.62
N GLY A 135 9.48 -39.97 10.99
CA GLY A 135 10.82 -39.97 11.59
C GLY A 135 11.38 -41.39 11.76
N GLY A 136 12.64 -41.50 12.18
CA GLY A 136 13.41 -42.77 12.19
C GLY A 136 12.74 -43.90 12.98
N LYS A 137 11.88 -44.68 12.32
CA LYS A 137 11.24 -45.85 12.89
C LYS A 137 12.14 -47.07 12.65
N ILE A 138 12.67 -47.63 13.74
CA ILE A 138 13.40 -48.89 13.71
C ILE A 138 12.34 -50.00 13.67
N ILE A 139 12.22 -50.68 12.53
CA ILE A 139 11.35 -51.84 12.38
C ILE A 139 12.19 -53.05 12.83
N LEU A 140 11.88 -53.60 14.01
CA LEU A 140 12.50 -54.83 14.49
C LEU A 140 11.65 -56.03 14.06
N ASP A 141 12.32 -56.99 13.42
CA ASP A 141 11.79 -58.32 13.16
C ASP A 141 11.78 -59.13 14.47
N GLU A 142 10.81 -60.02 14.66
CA GLU A 142 10.59 -60.75 15.92
C GLU A 142 11.76 -61.72 16.22
N ASP A 143 12.53 -62.07 15.20
CA ASP A 143 13.73 -62.92 15.26
C ASP A 143 15.04 -62.16 15.59
N ALA A 144 15.05 -60.82 15.60
CA ALA A 144 16.26 -60.02 15.78
C ALA A 144 16.49 -59.62 17.26
N ARG A 145 16.90 -60.58 18.11
CA ARG A 145 17.05 -60.39 19.57
C ARG A 145 18.36 -59.72 20.06
N GLN A 146 19.20 -59.15 19.21
CA GLN A 146 20.50 -58.60 19.65
C GLN A 146 20.76 -57.20 19.09
N PHE A 147 20.60 -56.17 19.93
CA PHE A 147 20.88 -54.78 19.59
C PHE A 147 22.19 -54.32 20.26
N LEU A 148 23.10 -53.75 19.47
CA LEU A 148 24.08 -52.79 19.95
C LEU A 148 23.41 -51.41 19.92
N PRO A 149 23.34 -50.67 21.04
CA PRO A 149 22.74 -49.34 21.05
C PRO A 149 23.62 -48.35 20.26
N LEU A 150 23.28 -48.11 18.99
CA LEU A 150 23.94 -47.12 18.13
C LEU A 150 23.44 -45.68 18.38
N MET A 151 22.92 -45.40 19.58
CA MET A 151 22.31 -44.10 19.94
C MET A 151 23.28 -42.91 19.90
N ASN A 152 24.60 -43.13 19.79
CA ASN A 152 25.60 -42.07 19.93
C ASN A 152 26.27 -41.60 18.62
N LEU A 153 25.90 -42.11 17.44
CA LEU A 153 26.61 -41.76 16.18
C LEU A 153 26.02 -40.58 15.41
N ARG A 154 24.94 -39.95 15.88
CA ARG A 154 24.27 -38.84 15.16
C ARG A 154 24.13 -37.54 15.95
N GLN A 155 24.67 -37.47 17.16
CA GLN A 155 24.78 -36.19 17.87
C GLN A 155 26.07 -35.48 17.40
N PRO A 156 25.99 -34.35 16.68
CA PRO A 156 27.17 -33.51 16.51
C PRO A 156 27.58 -33.02 17.91
N ALA A 157 28.81 -33.33 18.30
CA ALA A 157 29.39 -32.94 19.58
C ALA A 157 29.21 -31.44 19.82
N ALA A 158 28.43 -31.09 20.85
CA ALA A 158 28.41 -29.72 21.36
C ALA A 158 29.80 -29.41 21.94
N ALA A 159 30.48 -28.42 21.35
CA ALA A 159 31.78 -27.95 21.80
C ALA A 159 31.70 -27.44 23.25
N PRO A 160 32.68 -27.74 24.11
CA PRO A 160 32.67 -27.26 25.48
C PRO A 160 32.90 -25.74 25.51
N ALA A 161 31.99 -25.04 26.18
CA ALA A 161 32.15 -23.64 26.55
C ALA A 161 33.42 -23.48 27.40
N GLY A 162 34.40 -22.75 26.88
CA GLY A 162 35.62 -22.39 27.60
C GLY A 162 35.30 -21.53 28.81
N GLY A 163 35.68 -22.01 29.99
CA GLY A 163 35.73 -21.20 31.21
C GLY A 163 37.00 -20.36 31.25
N SER A 164 36.84 -19.08 31.54
CA SER A 164 37.92 -18.19 31.98
C SER A 164 37.90 -18.08 33.51
N PRO A 165 39.07 -17.84 34.13
CA PRO A 165 39.22 -16.63 34.93
C PRO A 165 40.11 -15.60 34.23
#